data_AF-A0A1B1FE60-F1
#
_entry.id   AF-A0A1B1FE60-F1
#
_cell.length_a   1.000
_cell.length_b   1.000
_cell.length_c   1.000
_cell.angle_alpha   90.00
_cell.angle_beta   90.00
_cell.angle_gamma   90.00
#
_symmetry.space_group_name_H-M   'P 1'
#
loop_
_entity.id
_entity.type
_entity.pdbx_description
1 polymer ?
#
loop_
_entity_poly.entity_id
_entity_poly.type
_entity_poly.pdbx_seq_one_letter_code
_entity_poly.pdbx_strand_id
1 'polypeptide(L)'
;SLLDLPMNILAIAIMMKLGLAPLHFWMPEVLQGISLPTGLILSTWQKIAPMALLIQTSHLINLNLTVVLGLTSVLIGGWGGIGQTQLRKIMAFSSIGHLGWIIIILKFDPQLSLFNFILYLTMTTAMFLSLITISAMKMSDISTSWSKIPALTLVTMLILLSLAGLPPLTGFAPKLLITLELVKQSATLLAATIMFASLLALFFYLRLTYITALTLSPNTPNSLLTWRTPLSSFSITAIINILALILLPMTPS
;
A
#
# COMPACT_ATOMS: atom_id res chain seq x y z
N SER A 1 -29.26 -0.38 -17.69
CA SER A 1 -29.65 -0.40 -19.11
C SER A 1 -28.61 -1.20 -19.90
N LEU A 2 -28.90 -1.67 -21.12
CA LEU A 2 -27.97 -2.52 -21.92
C LEU A 2 -26.56 -1.92 -22.13
N LEU A 3 -26.41 -0.60 -21.99
CA LEU A 3 -25.13 0.12 -21.99
C LEU A 3 -24.23 -0.13 -20.76
N ASP A 4 -24.81 -0.51 -19.62
CA ASP A 4 -24.04 -0.76 -18.39
C ASP A 4 -23.27 -2.08 -18.46
N LEU A 5 -23.76 -3.03 -19.26
CA LEU A 5 -23.21 -4.38 -19.35
C LEU A 5 -21.80 -4.42 -19.97
N PRO A 6 -21.51 -3.77 -21.12
CA PRO A 6 -20.15 -3.70 -21.65
C PRO A 6 -19.19 -2.92 -20.74
N MET A 7 -19.67 -1.86 -20.08
CA MET A 7 -18.83 -1.06 -19.18
C MET A 7 -18.49 -1.82 -17.89
N ASN A 8 -19.40 -2.64 -17.37
CA ASN A 8 -19.11 -3.51 -16.23
C ASN A 8 -18.09 -4.59 -16.58
N ILE A 9 -18.17 -5.18 -17.78
CA ILE A 9 -17.16 -6.15 -18.25
C ILE A 9 -15.79 -5.50 -18.39
N LEU A 10 -15.73 -4.30 -18.98
CA LEU A 10 -14.50 -3.52 -19.07
C LEU A 10 -13.93 -3.21 -17.68
N ALA A 11 -14.77 -2.75 -16.74
CA ALA A 11 -14.36 -2.49 -15.37
C ALA A 11 -13.78 -3.74 -14.70
N ILE A 12 -14.44 -4.89 -14.80
CA ILE A 12 -13.95 -6.16 -14.24
C ILE A 12 -12.59 -6.55 -14.84
N ALA A 13 -12.42 -6.39 -16.15
CA ALA A 13 -11.14 -6.68 -16.82
C ALA A 13 -10.01 -5.76 -16.32
N ILE A 14 -10.30 -4.46 -16.14
CA ILE A 14 -9.30 -3.53 -15.60
C ILE A 14 -9.00 -3.84 -14.12
N MET A 15 -10.01 -4.17 -13.32
CA MET A 15 -9.83 -4.56 -11.91
C MET A 15 -9.01 -5.86 -11.77
N MET A 16 -9.17 -6.81 -12.70
CA MET A 16 -8.31 -8.00 -12.78
C MET A 16 -6.84 -7.61 -12.99
N LYS A 17 -6.57 -6.70 -13.94
CA LYS A 17 -5.21 -6.23 -14.24
C LYS A 17 -4.59 -5.44 -13.09
N LEU A 18 -5.39 -4.74 -12.30
CA LEU A 18 -4.94 -4.08 -11.07
C LEU A 18 -4.69 -5.06 -9.92
N GLY A 19 -5.23 -6.28 -9.98
CA GLY A 19 -5.06 -7.33 -8.97
C GLY A 19 -6.04 -7.21 -7.81
N LEU A 20 -7.25 -6.71 -8.05
CA LEU A 20 -8.27 -6.57 -7.01
C LEU A 20 -9.01 -7.87 -6.73
N ALA A 21 -9.54 -7.99 -5.51
CA ALA A 21 -10.40 -9.10 -5.16
C ALA A 21 -11.71 -9.06 -5.97
N PRO A 22 -12.26 -10.23 -6.37
CA PRO A 22 -11.79 -11.59 -6.08
C PRO A 22 -10.61 -12.06 -6.96
N LEU A 23 -10.28 -11.38 -8.04
CA LEU A 23 -9.25 -11.75 -9.03
C LEU A 23 -7.80 -11.39 -8.61
N HIS A 24 -7.55 -11.40 -7.31
CA HIS A 24 -6.30 -10.93 -6.69
C HIS A 24 -5.21 -12.01 -6.59
N PHE A 25 -5.55 -13.28 -6.78
CA PHE A 25 -4.68 -14.44 -6.48
C PHE A 25 -3.32 -14.40 -7.18
N TRP A 26 -3.26 -13.85 -8.39
CA TRP A 26 -2.01 -13.78 -9.15
C TRP A 26 -1.00 -12.80 -8.52
N MET A 27 -1.46 -11.74 -7.85
CA MET A 27 -0.61 -10.62 -7.43
C MET A 27 0.39 -11.04 -6.32
N PRO A 28 -0.02 -11.70 -5.21
CA PRO A 28 0.92 -12.15 -4.18
C PRO A 28 1.92 -13.20 -4.65
N GLU A 29 1.51 -14.10 -5.54
CA GLU A 29 2.38 -15.18 -6.04
C GLU A 29 3.44 -14.64 -6.99
N VAL A 30 3.04 -13.80 -7.94
CA VAL A 30 3.97 -13.16 -8.89
C VAL A 30 4.96 -12.26 -8.15
N LEU A 31 4.49 -11.43 -7.21
CA LEU A 31 5.39 -10.59 -6.40
C LEU A 31 6.39 -11.41 -5.58
N GLN A 32 6.00 -12.58 -5.09
CA GLN A 32 6.93 -13.44 -4.35
C GLN A 32 8.03 -14.03 -5.24
N GLY A 33 7.70 -14.39 -6.48
CA GLY A 33 8.59 -15.05 -7.44
C GLY A 33 9.58 -14.12 -8.15
N ILE A 34 9.37 -12.80 -8.11
CA ILE A 34 10.23 -11.81 -8.76
C ILE A 34 11.17 -11.09 -7.79
N SER A 35 12.20 -10.45 -8.33
CA SER A 35 13.13 -9.61 -7.56
C SER A 35 12.46 -8.33 -7.04
N LEU A 36 13.02 -7.71 -5.99
CA LEU A 36 12.52 -6.45 -5.43
C LEU A 36 12.42 -5.30 -6.45
N PRO A 37 13.42 -5.02 -7.32
CA PRO A 37 13.30 -3.93 -8.30
C PRO A 37 12.21 -4.20 -9.34
N THR A 38 12.07 -5.45 -9.81
CA THR A 38 10.96 -5.82 -10.70
C THR A 38 9.61 -5.75 -9.99
N GLY A 39 9.56 -6.06 -8.70
CA GLY A 39 8.37 -5.91 -7.86
C GLY A 39 7.95 -4.46 -7.67
N LEU A 40 8.91 -3.53 -7.58
CA LEU A 40 8.64 -2.09 -7.57
C LEU A 40 7.96 -1.69 -8.88
N ILE A 41 8.49 -2.09 -10.04
CA ILE A 41 7.90 -1.76 -11.35
C ILE A 41 6.48 -2.33 -11.47
N LEU A 42 6.27 -3.58 -11.04
CA LEU A 42 4.97 -4.23 -11.10
C LEU A 42 3.94 -3.56 -10.17
N SER A 43 4.34 -3.17 -8.96
CA SER A 43 3.45 -2.55 -7.98
C SER A 43 3.15 -1.07 -8.24
N THR A 44 3.92 -0.41 -9.10
CA THR A 44 3.81 1.02 -9.39
C THR A 44 3.45 1.30 -10.85
N TRP A 45 4.41 1.12 -11.76
CA TRP A 45 4.30 1.46 -13.17
C TRP A 45 3.15 0.75 -13.86
N GLN A 46 2.98 -0.56 -13.61
CA GLN A 46 1.93 -1.35 -14.25
C GLN A 46 0.51 -0.97 -13.79
N LYS A 47 0.37 -0.25 -12.67
CA LYS A 47 -0.93 0.20 -12.16
C LYS A 47 -1.37 1.55 -12.74
N ILE A 48 -0.46 2.34 -13.32
CA ILE A 48 -0.75 3.71 -13.80
C ILE A 48 -1.75 3.69 -14.95
N ALA A 49 -1.49 2.93 -16.01
CA ALA A 49 -2.36 2.91 -17.19
C ALA A 49 -3.76 2.34 -16.90
N PRO A 50 -3.92 1.21 -16.18
CA PRO A 50 -5.23 0.72 -15.75
C PRO A 50 -6.00 1.72 -14.90
N MET A 51 -5.32 2.40 -13.96
CA MET A 51 -5.97 3.41 -13.11
C MET A 51 -6.42 4.64 -13.90
N ALA A 52 -5.62 5.12 -14.86
CA ALA A 52 -5.99 6.23 -15.72
C ALA A 52 -7.28 5.94 -16.51
N LEU A 53 -7.41 4.72 -17.05
CA LEU A 53 -8.62 4.30 -17.75
C LEU A 53 -9.84 4.24 -16.84
N LEU A 54 -9.70 3.76 -15.60
CA LEU A 54 -10.80 3.75 -14.63
C LEU A 54 -11.24 5.15 -14.23
N ILE A 55 -10.31 6.08 -14.05
CA ILE A 55 -10.63 7.48 -13.73
C ILE A 55 -11.41 8.11 -14.89
N GLN A 56 -10.94 7.92 -16.12
CA GLN A 56 -11.60 8.47 -17.32
C GLN A 56 -13.01 7.90 -17.54
N THR A 57 -13.22 6.64 -17.17
CA THR A 57 -14.51 5.95 -17.33
C THR A 57 -15.36 5.93 -16.05
N SER A 58 -14.94 6.63 -14.99
CA SER A 58 -15.55 6.58 -13.65
C SER A 58 -17.06 6.85 -13.64
N HIS A 59 -17.53 7.80 -14.45
CA HIS A 59 -18.96 8.14 -14.56
C HIS A 59 -19.82 7.02 -15.15
N LEU A 60 -19.24 6.12 -15.95
CA LEU A 60 -19.93 5.05 -16.66
C LEU A 60 -19.98 3.72 -15.87
N ILE A 61 -19.20 3.59 -14.81
CA ILE A 61 -19.09 2.35 -14.04
C ILE A 61 -20.26 2.24 -13.04
N ASN A 62 -20.78 1.03 -12.85
CA ASN A 62 -21.80 0.78 -11.83
C ASN A 62 -21.25 0.97 -10.40
N LEU A 63 -22.00 1.71 -9.57
CA LEU A 63 -21.65 1.99 -8.17
C LEU A 63 -21.61 0.71 -7.33
N ASN A 64 -22.57 -0.19 -7.51
CA ASN A 64 -22.64 -1.42 -6.72
C ASN A 64 -21.42 -2.31 -6.99
N LEU A 65 -20.94 -2.30 -8.23
CA LEU A 65 -19.75 -3.05 -8.63
C LEU A 65 -18.49 -2.50 -7.96
N THR A 66 -18.28 -1.17 -7.97
CA THR A 66 -17.11 -0.56 -7.32
C THR A 66 -17.12 -0.77 -5.82
N VAL A 67 -18.29 -0.65 -5.17
CA VAL A 67 -18.43 -0.89 -3.73
C VAL A 67 -18.11 -2.33 -3.36
N VAL A 68 -18.65 -3.32 -4.09
CA VAL A 68 -18.42 -4.75 -3.79
C VAL A 68 -16.94 -5.11 -4.00
N LEU A 69 -16.33 -4.72 -5.12
CA LEU A 69 -14.92 -5.02 -5.40
C LEU A 69 -13.99 -4.29 -4.43
N GLY A 70 -14.33 -3.05 -4.08
CA GLY A 70 -13.58 -2.25 -3.12
C GLY A 70 -13.62 -2.82 -1.70
N LEU A 71 -14.79 -3.19 -1.20
CA LEU A 71 -14.92 -3.73 0.17
C LEU A 71 -14.25 -5.10 0.28
N THR A 72 -14.48 -5.98 -0.71
CA THR A 72 -13.85 -7.30 -0.73
C THR A 72 -12.33 -7.21 -0.80
N SER A 73 -11.78 -6.24 -1.55
CA SER A 73 -10.32 -6.04 -1.61
C SER A 73 -9.72 -5.49 -0.33
N VAL A 74 -10.40 -4.58 0.38
CA VAL A 74 -9.94 -4.14 1.71
C VAL A 74 -9.92 -5.31 2.70
N LEU A 75 -10.98 -6.13 2.74
CA LEU A 75 -11.07 -7.28 3.64
C LEU A 75 -10.02 -8.35 3.33
N ILE A 76 -9.89 -8.73 2.06
CA ILE A 76 -8.93 -9.75 1.61
C ILE A 76 -7.49 -9.26 1.73
N GLY A 77 -7.23 -7.98 1.43
CA GLY A 77 -5.92 -7.36 1.66
C GLY A 77 -5.55 -7.37 3.15
N GLY A 78 -6.50 -7.08 4.03
CA GLY A 78 -6.33 -7.18 5.48
C GLY A 78 -6.02 -8.61 5.94
N TRP A 79 -6.94 -9.54 5.72
CA TRP A 79 -6.80 -10.93 6.18
C TRP A 79 -5.61 -11.65 5.54
N GLY A 80 -5.40 -11.48 4.24
CA GLY A 80 -4.31 -12.13 3.52
C GLY A 80 -2.93 -11.71 4.01
N GLY A 81 -2.77 -10.48 4.50
CA GLY A 81 -1.51 -9.95 5.04
C GLY A 81 -1.13 -10.48 6.42
N ILE A 82 -2.11 -10.81 7.27
CA ILE A 82 -1.89 -11.21 8.67
C ILE A 82 -1.02 -12.48 8.76
N GLY A 83 -1.19 -13.43 7.85
CA GLY A 83 -0.45 -14.71 7.89
C GLY A 83 0.94 -14.69 7.24
N GLN A 84 1.34 -13.60 6.57
CA GLN A 84 2.54 -13.62 5.73
C GLN A 84 3.80 -13.22 6.49
N THR A 85 4.89 -13.94 6.26
CA THR A 85 6.24 -13.62 6.75
C THR A 85 7.17 -13.08 5.65
N GLN A 86 6.79 -13.26 4.39
CA GLN A 86 7.51 -12.76 3.23
C GLN A 86 7.11 -11.31 2.95
N LEU A 87 8.08 -10.39 2.95
CA LEU A 87 7.80 -8.97 2.80
C LEU A 87 7.15 -8.65 1.45
N ARG A 88 7.52 -9.37 0.38
CA ARG A 88 6.91 -9.19 -0.94
C ARG A 88 5.42 -9.54 -0.98
N LYS A 89 5.00 -10.60 -0.28
CA LYS A 89 3.57 -10.94 -0.15
C LYS A 89 2.83 -9.93 0.69
N ILE A 90 3.44 -9.43 1.78
CA ILE A 90 2.84 -8.35 2.58
C ILE A 90 2.61 -7.10 1.71
N MET A 91 3.61 -6.72 0.90
CA MET A 91 3.48 -5.59 -0.04
C MET A 91 2.43 -5.84 -1.14
N ALA A 92 2.20 -7.10 -1.53
CA ALA A 92 1.12 -7.43 -2.44
C ALA A 92 -0.25 -7.22 -1.77
N PHE A 93 -0.46 -7.74 -0.57
CA PHE A 93 -1.70 -7.60 0.18
C PHE A 93 -2.00 -6.16 0.59
N SER A 94 -0.97 -5.37 0.91
CA SER A 94 -1.14 -3.94 1.09
C SER A 94 -1.63 -3.25 -0.17
N SER A 95 -1.06 -3.57 -1.34
CA SER A 95 -1.50 -2.99 -2.61
C SER A 95 -2.97 -3.30 -2.90
N ILE A 96 -3.44 -4.52 -2.57
CA ILE A 96 -4.83 -4.93 -2.74
C ILE A 96 -5.73 -4.09 -1.83
N GLY A 97 -5.36 -3.92 -0.56
CA GLY A 97 -6.12 -3.12 0.40
C GLY A 97 -6.18 -1.63 0.04
N HIS A 98 -5.06 -1.02 -0.36
CA HIS A 98 -5.03 0.39 -0.76
C HIS A 98 -5.82 0.63 -2.06
N LEU A 99 -5.73 -0.27 -3.05
CA LEU A 99 -6.56 -0.16 -4.26
C LEU A 99 -8.06 -0.29 -3.94
N GLY A 100 -8.43 -1.07 -2.93
CA GLY A 100 -9.82 -1.14 -2.47
C GLY A 100 -10.37 0.22 -2.00
N TRP A 101 -9.57 0.97 -1.23
CA TRP A 101 -9.90 2.35 -0.85
C TRP A 101 -10.03 3.28 -2.07
N ILE A 102 -9.12 3.16 -3.02
CA ILE A 102 -9.09 3.99 -4.24
C ILE A 102 -10.34 3.77 -5.10
N ILE A 103 -10.83 2.53 -5.19
CA ILE A 103 -11.98 2.18 -6.04
C ILE A 103 -13.31 2.56 -5.42
N ILE A 104 -13.44 2.49 -4.09
CA ILE A 104 -14.67 2.88 -3.40
C ILE A 104 -15.01 4.34 -3.68
N ILE A 105 -14.00 5.22 -3.64
CA ILE A 105 -14.21 6.65 -3.88
C ILE A 105 -14.29 7.01 -5.38
N LEU A 106 -13.82 6.15 -6.29
CA LEU A 106 -13.71 6.45 -7.73
C LEU A 106 -14.95 7.11 -8.34
N LYS A 107 -16.15 6.62 -7.99
CA LYS A 107 -17.41 7.12 -8.53
C LYS A 107 -17.95 8.35 -7.80
N PHE A 108 -17.58 8.51 -6.54
CA PHE A 108 -18.04 9.60 -5.69
C PHE A 108 -17.20 10.86 -5.92
N ASP A 109 -15.87 10.71 -5.96
CA ASP A 109 -14.94 11.77 -6.35
C ASP A 109 -13.70 11.16 -7.04
N PRO A 110 -13.61 11.25 -8.39
CA PRO A 110 -12.46 10.73 -9.11
C PRO A 110 -11.16 11.51 -8.81
N GLN A 111 -11.21 12.77 -8.41
CA GLN A 111 -10.00 13.54 -8.07
C GLN A 111 -9.38 13.03 -6.77
N LEU A 112 -10.21 12.72 -5.77
CA LEU A 112 -9.75 12.14 -4.52
C LEU A 112 -9.20 10.71 -4.72
N SER A 113 -9.78 9.95 -5.65
CA SER A 113 -9.23 8.65 -6.07
C SER A 113 -7.82 8.78 -6.65
N LEU A 114 -7.59 9.80 -7.49
CA LEU A 114 -6.27 10.09 -8.09
C LEU A 114 -5.27 10.51 -7.01
N PHE A 115 -5.68 11.38 -6.09
CA PHE A 115 -4.85 11.81 -4.97
C PHE A 115 -4.38 10.64 -4.11
N ASN A 116 -5.31 9.76 -3.72
CA ASN A 116 -4.97 8.55 -2.95
C ASN A 116 -4.04 7.61 -3.76
N PHE A 117 -4.27 7.46 -5.07
CA PHE A 117 -3.39 6.65 -5.91
C PHE A 117 -1.97 7.21 -5.98
N ILE A 118 -1.80 8.54 -6.11
CA ILE A 118 -0.48 9.18 -6.11
C ILE A 118 0.24 8.95 -4.76
N LEU A 119 -0.45 9.16 -3.63
CA LEU A 119 0.13 8.89 -2.31
C LEU A 119 0.49 7.41 -2.11
N TYR A 120 -0.34 6.50 -2.60
CA TYR A 120 -0.03 5.08 -2.60
C TYR A 120 1.25 4.78 -3.41
N LEU A 121 1.42 5.36 -4.60
CA LEU A 121 2.62 5.19 -5.41
C LEU A 121 3.88 5.74 -4.72
N THR A 122 3.79 6.91 -4.07
CA THR A 122 4.95 7.49 -3.36
C THR A 122 5.33 6.65 -2.13
N MET A 123 4.36 6.18 -1.33
CA MET A 123 4.65 5.34 -0.17
C MET A 123 5.18 3.96 -0.56
N THR A 124 4.64 3.34 -1.62
CA THR A 124 5.12 2.03 -2.07
C THR A 124 6.51 2.10 -2.69
N THR A 125 6.81 3.12 -3.49
CA THR A 125 8.18 3.34 -4.00
C THR A 125 9.18 3.54 -2.85
N ALA A 126 8.83 4.37 -1.85
CA ALA A 126 9.64 4.55 -0.64
C ALA A 126 9.93 3.20 0.06
N MET A 127 8.88 2.39 0.29
CA MET A 127 9.03 1.10 0.94
C MET A 127 9.89 0.13 0.13
N PHE A 128 9.63 -0.04 -1.17
CA PHE A 128 10.43 -0.95 -2.00
C PHE A 128 11.89 -0.52 -2.10
N LEU A 129 12.17 0.78 -2.24
CA LEU A 129 13.54 1.30 -2.24
C LEU A 129 14.26 0.99 -0.93
N SER A 130 13.56 1.14 0.21
CA SER A 130 14.12 0.79 1.52
C SER A 130 14.40 -0.70 1.68
N LEU A 131 13.55 -1.57 1.12
CA LEU A 131 13.78 -3.02 1.11
C LEU A 131 14.96 -3.40 0.22
N ILE A 132 15.14 -2.71 -0.91
CA ILE A 132 16.26 -2.94 -1.83
C ILE A 132 17.58 -2.57 -1.17
N THR A 133 17.65 -1.42 -0.47
CA THR A 133 18.88 -0.97 0.20
C THR A 133 19.24 -1.83 1.41
N ILE A 134 18.25 -2.37 2.13
CA ILE A 134 18.46 -3.32 3.24
C ILE A 134 18.69 -4.75 2.72
N SER A 135 18.36 -5.04 1.45
CA SER A 135 18.30 -6.39 0.87
C SER A 135 17.39 -7.36 1.64
N ALA A 136 16.29 -6.85 2.23
CA ALA A 136 15.38 -7.65 3.05
C ALA A 136 14.26 -8.30 2.22
N MET A 137 14.13 -9.62 2.32
CA MET A 137 13.05 -10.37 1.67
C MET A 137 12.07 -10.97 2.69
N LYS A 138 12.57 -11.38 3.85
CA LYS A 138 11.81 -11.98 4.94
C LYS A 138 11.75 -11.06 6.15
N MET A 139 10.79 -11.34 7.03
CA MET A 139 10.64 -10.62 8.30
C MET A 139 11.88 -10.70 9.21
N SER A 140 12.62 -11.80 9.17
CA SER A 140 13.90 -11.96 9.89
C SER A 140 15.01 -11.06 9.35
N ASP A 141 15.01 -10.80 8.04
CA ASP A 141 16.07 -10.01 7.41
C ASP A 141 15.93 -8.54 7.84
N ILE A 142 14.68 -8.07 7.88
CA ILE A 142 14.38 -6.70 8.32
C ILE A 142 14.52 -6.54 9.85
N SER A 143 14.36 -7.59 10.67
CA SER A 143 14.57 -7.47 12.12
C SER A 143 16.03 -7.26 12.51
N THR A 144 16.96 -7.91 11.80
CA THR A 144 18.41 -7.74 12.06
C THR A 144 18.98 -6.43 11.51
N SER A 145 18.21 -5.71 10.69
CA SER A 145 18.68 -4.52 9.99
C SER A 145 18.95 -3.33 10.92
N TRP A 146 18.31 -3.26 12.09
CA TRP A 146 18.51 -2.18 13.07
C TRP A 146 19.98 -2.05 13.47
N SER A 147 20.65 -3.19 13.65
CA SER A 147 22.06 -3.23 14.01
C SER A 147 23.02 -2.88 12.88
N LYS A 148 22.56 -2.87 11.64
CA LYS A 148 23.37 -2.58 10.44
C LYS A 148 23.21 -1.14 9.98
N ILE A 149 21.97 -0.66 9.86
CA ILE A 149 21.64 0.65 9.28
C ILE A 149 20.49 1.31 10.07
N PRO A 150 20.72 1.71 11.34
CA PRO A 150 19.64 2.12 12.26
C PRO A 150 18.78 3.27 11.72
N ALA A 151 19.40 4.29 11.11
CA ALA A 151 18.69 5.44 10.57
C ALA A 151 17.67 5.04 9.49
N LEU A 152 18.06 4.18 8.55
CA LEU A 152 17.15 3.71 7.51
C LEU A 152 16.03 2.85 8.10
N THR A 153 16.34 1.99 9.07
CA THR A 153 15.31 1.13 9.69
C THR A 153 14.23 1.93 10.40
N LEU A 154 14.59 3.02 11.09
CA LEU A 154 13.61 3.92 11.70
C LEU A 154 12.72 4.58 10.64
N VAL A 155 13.29 5.01 9.53
CA VAL A 155 12.52 5.56 8.41
C VAL A 155 11.61 4.50 7.78
N THR A 156 12.06 3.26 7.62
CA THR A 156 11.20 2.16 7.12
C THR A 156 10.02 1.89 8.05
N MET A 157 10.23 1.97 9.37
CA MET A 157 9.16 1.84 10.35
C MET A 157 8.12 2.95 10.18
N LEU A 158 8.56 4.20 10.04
CA LEU A 158 7.65 5.33 9.80
C LEU A 158 6.86 5.16 8.49
N ILE A 159 7.47 4.64 7.43
CA ILE A 159 6.77 4.35 6.16
C ILE A 159 5.73 3.23 6.32
N LEU A 160 6.03 2.18 7.11
CA LEU A 160 5.05 1.14 7.40
C LEU A 160 3.85 1.69 8.17
N LEU A 161 4.08 2.60 9.13
CA LEU A 161 3.02 3.29 9.86
C LEU A 161 2.24 4.27 8.97
N SER A 162 2.89 4.89 7.98
CA SER A 162 2.21 5.78 7.03
C SER A 162 1.30 4.96 6.10
N LEU A 163 1.75 3.81 5.60
CA LEU A 163 0.92 2.85 4.85
C LEU A 163 -0.26 2.33 5.71
N ALA A 164 -0.05 2.10 7.01
CA ALA A 164 -1.13 1.76 7.93
C ALA A 164 -2.17 2.90 8.09
N GLY A 165 -1.79 4.14 7.79
CA GLY A 165 -2.64 5.32 7.84
C GLY A 165 -2.90 5.78 9.27
N LEU A 166 -1.85 5.88 10.08
CA LEU A 166 -1.94 6.45 11.44
C LEU A 166 -1.81 7.98 11.41
N PRO A 167 -2.59 8.72 12.22
CA PRO A 167 -2.32 10.14 12.48
C PRO A 167 -0.96 10.19 13.20
N PRO A 168 0.07 10.96 12.80
CA PRO A 168 0.20 12.21 12.03
C PRO A 168 0.91 12.06 10.66
N LEU A 169 0.79 10.89 10.02
CA LEU A 169 1.52 10.57 8.79
C LEU A 169 0.66 10.77 7.54
N THR A 170 1.31 10.91 6.39
CA THR A 170 0.68 11.18 5.07
C THR A 170 -0.44 10.22 4.70
N GLY A 171 -0.27 8.91 4.94
CA GLY A 171 -1.25 7.91 4.55
C GLY A 171 -2.54 7.93 5.38
N PHE A 172 -2.61 8.75 6.44
CA PHE A 172 -3.87 9.03 7.13
C PHE A 172 -4.77 9.98 6.33
N ALA A 173 -4.21 10.99 5.66
CA ALA A 173 -4.98 11.97 4.90
C ALA A 173 -5.95 11.35 3.87
N PRO A 174 -5.54 10.43 2.99
CA PRO A 174 -6.47 9.88 2.00
C PRO A 174 -7.59 9.09 2.66
N LYS A 175 -7.31 8.32 3.73
CA LYS A 175 -8.37 7.56 4.43
C LYS A 175 -9.37 8.50 5.08
N LEU A 176 -8.88 9.54 5.77
CA LEU A 176 -9.72 10.57 6.38
C LEU A 176 -10.59 11.26 5.33
N LEU A 177 -9.99 11.77 4.26
CA LEU A 177 -10.70 12.50 3.21
C LEU A 177 -11.74 11.62 2.50
N ILE A 178 -11.43 10.35 2.21
CA ILE A 178 -12.41 9.40 1.67
C ILE A 178 -13.59 9.23 2.62
N THR A 179 -13.34 9.04 3.92
CA THR A 179 -14.44 8.86 4.89
C THR A 179 -15.31 10.10 5.01
N LEU A 180 -14.72 11.30 4.99
CA LEU A 180 -15.47 12.56 5.01
C LEU A 180 -16.37 12.68 3.77
N GLU A 181 -15.83 12.37 2.59
CA GLU A 181 -16.59 12.46 1.34
C GLU A 181 -17.74 11.43 1.30
N LEU A 182 -17.49 10.20 1.77
CA LEU A 182 -18.56 9.18 1.89
C LEU A 182 -19.67 9.61 2.86
N VAL A 183 -19.32 10.27 3.97
CA VAL A 183 -20.31 10.79 4.94
C VAL A 183 -21.11 11.94 4.34
N LYS A 184 -20.47 12.86 3.60
CA LYS A 184 -21.17 13.94 2.88
C LYS A 184 -22.22 13.40 1.90
N GLN A 185 -21.90 12.28 1.24
CA GLN A 185 -22.79 11.64 0.28
C GLN A 185 -23.79 10.66 0.92
N SER A 186 -24.02 10.76 2.24
CA SER A 186 -24.94 9.94 3.04
C SER A 186 -24.63 8.43 3.10
N ALA A 187 -23.46 8.00 2.62
CA ALA A 187 -23.00 6.60 2.63
C ALA A 187 -22.29 6.25 3.96
N THR A 188 -22.89 6.60 5.10
CA THR A 188 -22.27 6.47 6.44
C THR A 188 -21.97 5.02 6.81
N LEU A 189 -22.85 4.08 6.48
CA LEU A 189 -22.65 2.65 6.74
C LEU A 189 -21.44 2.09 5.95
N LEU A 190 -21.26 2.55 4.71
CA LEU A 190 -20.12 2.17 3.88
C LEU A 190 -18.82 2.71 4.48
N ALA A 191 -18.82 3.96 4.93
CA ALA A 191 -17.67 4.58 5.59
C ALA A 191 -17.29 3.84 6.90
N ALA A 192 -18.27 3.44 7.70
CA ALA A 192 -18.01 2.68 8.93
C ALA A 192 -17.42 1.30 8.64
N THR A 193 -17.99 0.55 7.69
CA THR A 193 -17.54 -0.82 7.37
C THR A 193 -16.13 -0.83 6.78
N ILE A 194 -15.80 0.08 5.87
CA ILE A 194 -14.45 0.16 5.29
C ILE A 194 -13.41 0.56 6.34
N MET A 195 -13.77 1.44 7.29
CA MET A 195 -12.90 1.83 8.40
C MET A 195 -12.59 0.64 9.30
N PHE A 196 -13.60 -0.13 9.73
CA PHE A 196 -13.38 -1.35 10.50
C PHE A 196 -12.55 -2.38 9.73
N ALA A 197 -12.81 -2.57 8.43
CA ALA A 197 -12.02 -3.47 7.59
C ALA A 197 -10.55 -3.05 7.51
N SER A 198 -10.25 -1.75 7.49
CA SER A 198 -8.88 -1.24 7.42
C SER A 198 -8.03 -1.52 8.67
N LEU A 199 -8.67 -1.75 9.83
CA LEU A 199 -7.97 -2.13 11.06
C LEU A 199 -7.28 -3.50 10.95
N LEU A 200 -7.80 -4.42 10.12
CA LEU A 200 -7.15 -5.70 9.84
C LEU A 200 -5.78 -5.49 9.17
N ALA A 201 -5.70 -4.54 8.24
CA ALA A 201 -4.44 -4.22 7.58
C ALA A 201 -3.46 -3.55 8.56
N LEU A 202 -3.96 -2.68 9.43
CA LEU A 202 -3.16 -2.02 10.46
C LEU A 202 -2.46 -3.03 11.39
N PHE A 203 -3.11 -4.15 11.73
CA PHE A 203 -2.49 -5.19 12.58
C PHE A 203 -1.17 -5.74 12.00
N PHE A 204 -1.13 -6.12 10.72
CA PHE A 204 0.09 -6.71 10.17
C PHE A 204 1.22 -5.68 10.01
N TYR A 205 0.89 -4.42 9.77
CA TYR A 205 1.87 -3.33 9.77
C TYR A 205 2.47 -3.11 11.17
N LEU A 206 1.62 -3.04 12.20
CA LEU A 206 2.11 -2.91 13.58
C LEU A 206 3.00 -4.08 14.00
N ARG A 207 2.65 -5.30 13.59
CA ARG A 207 3.48 -6.48 13.81
C ARG A 207 4.86 -6.36 13.14
N LEU A 208 4.92 -5.82 11.92
CA LEU A 208 6.19 -5.56 11.25
C LEU A 208 7.01 -4.50 11.99
N THR A 209 6.41 -3.38 12.36
CA THR A 209 7.12 -2.30 13.08
C THR A 209 7.64 -2.76 14.44
N TYR A 210 6.89 -3.65 15.09
CA TYR A 210 7.30 -4.27 16.35
C TYR A 210 8.60 -5.07 16.18
N ILE A 211 8.64 -5.94 15.16
CA ILE A 211 9.78 -6.82 14.89
C ILE A 211 11.00 -6.05 14.36
N THR A 212 10.82 -4.94 13.65
CA THR A 212 11.93 -4.21 13.04
C THR A 212 12.69 -3.30 14.01
N ALA A 213 11.98 -2.63 14.92
CA ALA A 213 12.57 -1.53 15.68
C ALA A 213 12.22 -1.53 17.17
N LEU A 214 11.04 -2.02 17.57
CA LEU A 214 10.66 -2.02 18.99
C LEU A 214 11.28 -3.21 19.76
N THR A 215 11.65 -4.28 19.06
CA THR A 215 12.40 -5.40 19.61
C THR A 215 13.71 -5.60 18.90
N LEU A 216 14.77 -5.88 19.65
CA LEU A 216 16.07 -6.24 19.10
C LEU A 216 16.14 -7.77 18.90
N SER A 217 16.05 -8.24 17.66
CA SER A 217 16.25 -9.65 17.34
C SER A 217 17.73 -10.05 17.49
N PRO A 218 18.04 -11.31 17.86
CA PRO A 218 19.42 -11.76 17.99
C PRO A 218 20.18 -11.67 16.67
N ASN A 219 21.39 -11.11 16.70
CA ASN A 219 22.26 -11.00 15.53
C ASN A 219 23.15 -12.22 15.34
N THR A 220 23.54 -12.51 14.10
CA THR A 220 24.54 -13.53 13.79
C THR A 220 25.96 -13.00 14.05
N PRO A 221 26.95 -13.84 14.46
CA PRO A 221 28.32 -13.39 14.75
C PRO A 221 28.99 -12.66 13.57
N ASN A 222 28.61 -13.00 12.33
CA ASN A 222 29.12 -12.35 11.12
C ASN A 222 28.68 -10.87 10.95
N SER A 223 27.78 -10.34 11.80
CA SER A 223 27.32 -8.95 11.70
C SER A 223 28.44 -7.93 11.95
N LEU A 224 29.45 -8.28 12.75
CA LEU A 224 30.60 -7.40 13.04
C LEU A 224 31.39 -7.02 11.79
N LEU A 225 31.39 -7.87 10.74
CA LEU A 225 32.05 -7.56 9.48
C LEU A 225 31.35 -6.40 8.75
N THR A 226 30.02 -6.36 8.81
CA THR A 226 29.19 -5.33 8.15
C THR A 226 29.36 -3.95 8.77
N TRP A 227 29.80 -3.87 10.03
CA TRP A 227 30.08 -2.60 10.69
C TRP A 227 31.35 -1.91 10.16
N ARG A 228 32.24 -2.67 9.52
CA ARG A 228 33.51 -2.16 9.00
C ARG A 228 33.43 -1.69 7.55
N THR A 229 32.36 -2.03 6.84
CA THR A 229 32.16 -1.63 5.45
C THR A 229 31.48 -0.27 5.36
N PRO A 230 32.00 0.69 4.58
CA PRO A 230 31.35 1.98 4.39
C PRO A 230 30.01 1.77 3.67
N LEU A 231 28.96 2.38 4.20
CA LEU A 231 27.63 2.36 3.59
C LEU A 231 27.60 3.32 2.40
N SER A 232 27.11 2.85 1.24
CA SER A 232 26.85 3.71 0.09
C SER A 232 25.72 4.69 0.39
N SER A 233 25.90 5.97 0.05
CA SER A 233 24.88 7.01 0.23
C SER A 233 23.76 6.86 -0.81
N PHE A 234 22.56 6.50 -0.36
CA PHE A 234 21.39 6.39 -1.23
C PHE A 234 20.54 7.67 -1.20
N SER A 235 21.05 8.76 -1.79
CA SER A 235 20.40 10.09 -1.78
C SER A 235 18.96 10.08 -2.30
N ILE A 236 18.71 9.35 -3.40
CA ILE A 236 17.37 9.22 -4.00
C ILE A 236 16.38 8.58 -3.02
N THR A 237 16.81 7.55 -2.29
CA THR A 237 15.94 6.86 -1.33
C THR A 237 15.58 7.75 -0.15
N ALA A 238 16.51 8.58 0.32
CA ALA A 238 16.24 9.53 1.38
C ALA A 238 15.20 10.58 0.96
N ILE A 239 15.33 11.14 -0.25
CA ILE A 239 14.38 12.14 -0.78
C ILE A 239 12.97 11.55 -0.87
N ILE A 240 12.83 10.36 -1.45
CA ILE A 240 11.52 9.71 -1.62
C ILE A 240 10.91 9.33 -0.27
N ASN A 241 11.72 8.87 0.68
CA ASN A 241 11.23 8.55 2.02
C ASN A 241 10.72 9.78 2.78
N ILE A 242 11.44 10.91 2.69
CA ILE A 242 11.01 12.18 3.30
C ILE A 242 9.71 12.66 2.66
N LEU A 243 9.62 12.61 1.33
CA LEU A 243 8.40 12.96 0.60
C LEU A 243 7.23 12.09 1.07
N ALA A 244 7.43 10.77 1.24
CA ALA A 244 6.39 9.86 1.71
C ALA A 244 5.91 10.15 3.14
N LEU A 245 6.67 10.90 3.97
CA LEU A 245 6.33 11.14 5.39
C LEU A 245 5.79 12.55 5.68
N ILE A 246 6.15 13.57 4.89
CA ILE A 246 5.91 14.99 5.23
C ILE A 246 4.80 15.64 4.38
N LEU A 247 4.13 14.91 3.49
CA LEU A 247 3.05 15.48 2.66
C LEU A 247 1.74 15.83 3.41
N LEU A 248 1.58 15.45 4.68
CA LEU A 248 0.34 15.71 5.44
C LEU A 248 0.01 17.21 5.56
N PRO A 249 0.91 18.11 6.03
CA PRO A 249 0.64 19.55 6.10
C PRO A 249 0.36 20.20 4.74
N MET A 250 0.72 19.54 3.63
CA MET A 250 0.49 20.05 2.27
C MET A 250 -0.90 19.69 1.74
N THR A 251 -1.73 18.97 2.51
CA THR A 251 -3.11 18.70 2.08
C THR A 251 -3.96 19.95 2.22
N PRO A 252 -4.58 20.44 1.14
CA PRO A 252 -5.44 21.61 1.20
C PRO A 252 -6.68 21.31 2.06
N SER A 253 -7.06 22.30 2.87
CA SER A 253 -8.30 22.34 3.66
C SER A 253 -9.55 22.44 2.78
#